data_AF-A0A158G283-F1
#
_entry.id   AF-A0A158G283-F1
#
_cell.length_a   1.000
_cell.length_b   1.000
_cell.length_c   1.000
_cell.angle_alpha   90.00
_cell.angle_beta   90.00
_cell.angle_gamma   90.00
#
_symmetry.space_group_name_H-M   'P 1'
#
loop_
_entity.id
_entity.type
_entity.pdbx_description
1 polymer ?
#
loop_
_entity_poly.entity_id
_entity_poly.type
_entity_poly.pdbx_seq_one_letter_code
_entity_poly.pdbx_strand_id
1 'polypeptide(L)'
;MTRDESEQIEILLTDWYQWQAGYFPALGGGRVDPSCRNFPESDRHSDIEDRTDAAERRLKKKQAEQVDLCVDALVWQQRASIQTHMKNKLAGVEVWSNPRITFEEMHELYQDAKQALLPALRRRGMIKSVVVG
;
A
#
# COMPACT_ATOMS: atom_id res chain seq x y z
N MET A 1 14.44 -4.25 11.77
CA MET A 1 13.90 -3.02 11.14
C MET A 1 13.87 -1.94 12.21
N THR A 2 14.28 -0.71 11.89
CA THR A 2 14.20 0.40 12.85
C THR A 2 12.75 0.88 13.00
N ARG A 3 12.45 1.61 14.08
CA ARG A 3 11.12 2.22 14.26
C ARG A 3 10.78 3.16 13.11
N ASP A 4 11.73 4.02 12.73
CA ASP A 4 11.61 4.96 11.62
C ASP A 4 11.30 4.25 10.29
N GLU A 5 12.00 3.15 9.98
CA GLU A 5 11.70 2.34 8.79
C GLU A 5 10.31 1.73 8.83
N SER A 6 9.89 1.25 10.00
CA SER A 6 8.53 0.74 10.17
C SER A 6 7.49 1.82 9.92
N GLU A 7 7.70 3.03 10.43
CA GLU A 7 6.80 4.17 10.23
C GLU A 7 6.77 4.61 8.76
N GLN A 8 7.91 4.63 8.08
CA GLN A 8 7.96 4.89 6.63
C GLN A 8 7.19 3.84 5.82
N ILE A 9 7.32 2.54 6.15
CA ILE A 9 6.54 1.48 5.49
C ILE A 9 5.04 1.63 5.78
N GLU A 10 4.65 1.98 7.00
CA GLU A 10 3.26 2.25 7.37
C GLU A 10 2.63 3.36 6.52
N ILE A 11 3.36 4.45 6.30
CA ILE A 11 2.91 5.56 5.46
C ILE A 11 2.71 5.07 4.02
N LEU A 12 3.70 4.38 3.45
CA LEU A 12 3.62 3.83 2.09
C LEU A 12 2.44 2.86 1.91
N LEU A 13 2.20 1.98 2.88
CA LEU A 13 1.08 1.04 2.84
C LEU A 13 -0.27 1.74 2.98
N THR A 14 -0.33 2.81 3.78
CA THR A 14 -1.56 3.62 3.94
C THR A 14 -1.89 4.32 2.62
N ASP A 15 -0.92 4.98 1.99
CA ASP A 15 -1.08 5.67 0.71
C ASP A 15 -1.45 4.68 -0.41
N TRP A 16 -0.78 3.54 -0.47
CA TRP A 16 -1.08 2.47 -1.42
C TRP A 16 -2.49 1.91 -1.24
N TYR A 17 -2.92 1.66 0.00
CA TYR A 17 -4.24 1.09 0.26
C TYR A 17 -5.37 2.07 -0.11
N GLN A 18 -5.20 3.35 0.21
CA GLN A 18 -6.14 4.40 -0.20
C GLN A 18 -6.18 4.56 -1.73
N TRP A 19 -5.01 4.51 -2.38
CA TRP A 19 -4.92 4.50 -3.84
C TRP A 19 -5.63 3.29 -4.43
N GLN A 20 -5.41 2.07 -3.92
CA GLN A 20 -6.16 0.88 -4.36
C GLN A 20 -7.66 1.08 -4.21
N ALA A 21 -8.13 1.59 -3.06
CA ALA A 21 -9.56 1.83 -2.80
C ALA A 21 -10.22 2.78 -3.83
N GLY A 22 -9.49 3.81 -4.28
CA GLY A 22 -9.98 4.78 -5.27
C GLY A 22 -10.04 4.27 -6.72
N TYR A 23 -9.35 3.17 -7.04
CA TYR A 23 -9.42 2.52 -8.37
C TYR A 23 -10.57 1.51 -8.49
N PHE A 24 -11.31 1.25 -7.41
CA PHE A 24 -12.53 0.44 -7.47
C PHE A 24 -13.72 1.34 -7.82
N PRO A 25 -14.51 1.02 -8.86
CA PRO A 25 -15.88 1.52 -8.92
C PRO A 25 -16.59 1.08 -7.64
N ALA A 26 -17.34 1.97 -6.98
CA ALA A 26 -18.06 1.71 -5.74
C ALA A 26 -19.27 0.76 -5.92
N LEU A 27 -19.08 -0.36 -6.64
CA LEU A 27 -20.10 -1.29 -7.10
C LEU A 27 -19.91 -2.69 -6.50
N GLY A 28 -19.69 -2.78 -5.19
CA GLY A 28 -19.93 -3.99 -4.38
C GLY A 28 -19.19 -5.30 -4.74
N GLY A 29 -18.32 -5.31 -5.76
CA GLY A 29 -17.58 -6.47 -6.21
C GLY A 29 -16.32 -6.72 -5.37
N GLY A 30 -16.07 -7.98 -5.01
CA GLY A 30 -14.82 -8.40 -4.39
C GLY A 30 -13.61 -7.95 -5.22
N ARG A 31 -12.53 -7.58 -4.53
CA ARG A 31 -11.33 -6.97 -5.15
C ARG A 31 -10.83 -7.84 -6.32
N VAL A 32 -10.81 -7.24 -7.50
CA VAL A 32 -10.38 -7.87 -8.76
C VAL A 32 -8.87 -8.08 -8.77
N ASP A 33 -8.47 -9.17 -9.40
CA ASP A 33 -7.09 -9.55 -9.70
C ASP A 33 -6.33 -8.45 -10.49
N PRO A 34 -5.01 -8.28 -10.27
CA PRO A 34 -4.16 -7.29 -10.96
C PRO A 34 -4.22 -7.33 -12.51
N SER A 35 -4.75 -8.40 -13.11
CA SER A 35 -4.90 -8.56 -14.57
C SER A 35 -5.86 -7.57 -15.24
N CYS A 36 -6.75 -6.89 -14.50
CA CYS A 36 -7.82 -6.05 -15.08
C CYS A 36 -7.51 -4.53 -15.07
N ARG A 37 -6.24 -4.13 -14.89
CA ARG A 37 -5.81 -2.81 -14.40
C ARG A 37 -5.71 -1.65 -15.42
N ASN A 38 -5.82 -1.88 -16.71
CA ASN A 38 -5.36 -0.92 -17.74
C ASN A 38 -6.49 -0.26 -18.57
N PHE A 39 -7.42 0.47 -17.95
CA PHE A 39 -8.31 1.37 -18.70
C PHE A 39 -7.88 2.83 -18.49
N PRO A 40 -7.35 3.54 -19.51
CA PRO A 40 -6.95 4.93 -19.36
C PRO A 40 -8.14 5.87 -19.55
N GLU A 41 -8.42 6.71 -18.56
CA GLU A 41 -9.21 7.93 -18.75
C GLU A 41 -8.26 9.06 -19.20
N SER A 42 -8.56 9.65 -20.35
CA SER A 42 -7.78 10.74 -20.95
C SER A 42 -8.22 12.06 -20.36
N ASP A 43 -7.42 12.65 -19.48
CA ASP A 43 -7.67 13.99 -18.96
C ASP A 43 -6.76 15.03 -19.63
N ARG A 44 -7.36 15.95 -20.39
CA ARG A 44 -6.70 17.04 -21.13
C ARG A 44 -7.39 18.36 -20.82
N HIS A 45 -6.91 19.07 -19.79
CA HIS A 45 -6.73 20.54 -19.69
C HIS A 45 -6.26 20.86 -18.26
N SER A 46 -5.14 21.56 -18.06
CA SER A 46 -4.73 21.97 -16.70
C SER A 46 -3.78 23.18 -16.69
N ASP A 47 -4.13 24.19 -15.90
CA ASP A 47 -3.35 25.43 -15.64
C ASP A 47 -2.13 25.15 -14.73
N ILE A 48 -1.25 26.14 -14.47
CA ILE A 48 0.04 25.92 -13.77
C ILE A 48 -0.12 25.36 -12.36
N GLU A 49 -1.11 25.82 -11.58
CA GLU A 49 -1.43 25.27 -10.26
C GLU A 49 -2.02 23.85 -10.37
N ASP A 50 -2.89 23.60 -11.38
CA ASP A 50 -3.33 22.24 -11.68
C ASP A 50 -2.17 21.33 -12.11
N ARG A 51 -1.10 21.87 -12.71
CA ARG A 51 0.07 21.10 -13.12
C ARG A 51 0.89 20.64 -11.92
N THR A 52 1.01 21.43 -10.86
CA THR A 52 1.71 21.00 -9.63
C THR A 52 0.90 19.92 -8.91
N ASP A 53 -0.41 20.11 -8.77
CA ASP A 53 -1.31 19.11 -8.18
C ASP A 53 -1.36 17.83 -9.02
N ALA A 54 -1.36 17.96 -10.35
CA ALA A 54 -1.25 16.81 -11.25
C ALA A 54 0.11 16.12 -11.15
N ALA A 55 1.21 16.85 -10.96
CA ALA A 55 2.54 16.27 -10.80
C ALA A 55 2.64 15.48 -9.49
N GLU A 56 2.14 16.03 -8.38
CA GLU A 56 2.08 15.33 -7.09
C GLU A 56 1.19 14.08 -7.15
N ARG A 57 0.01 14.19 -7.78
CA ARG A 57 -0.89 13.05 -7.97
C ARG A 57 -0.24 11.95 -8.80
N ARG A 58 0.50 12.32 -9.86
CA ARG A 58 1.28 11.36 -10.69
C ARG A 58 2.42 10.72 -9.89
N LEU A 59 3.09 11.47 -9.02
CA LEU A 59 4.15 10.95 -8.16
C LEU A 59 3.61 9.94 -7.15
N LYS A 60 2.53 10.29 -6.43
CA LYS A 60 1.84 9.38 -5.49
C LYS A 60 1.33 8.13 -6.19
N LYS A 61 0.75 8.27 -7.39
CA LYS A 61 0.35 7.13 -8.22
C LYS A 61 1.53 6.21 -8.52
N LYS A 62 2.65 6.74 -9.02
CA LYS A 62 3.84 5.94 -9.31
C LYS A 62 4.38 5.25 -8.05
N GLN A 63 4.40 5.93 -6.91
CA GLN A 63 4.82 5.32 -5.64
C GLN A 63 3.88 4.18 -5.25
N ALA A 64 2.57 4.37 -5.30
CA ALA A 64 1.60 3.33 -5.01
C ALA A 64 1.74 2.12 -5.96
N GLU A 65 1.97 2.34 -7.26
CA GLU A 65 2.25 1.27 -8.23
C GLU A 65 3.52 0.48 -7.85
N GLN A 66 4.58 1.16 -7.39
CA GLN A 66 5.80 0.47 -6.94
C GLN A 66 5.60 -0.32 -5.65
N VAL A 67 4.83 0.21 -4.69
CA VAL A 67 4.45 -0.49 -3.46
C VAL A 67 3.62 -1.72 -3.79
N ASP A 68 2.69 -1.60 -4.73
CA ASP A 68 1.82 -2.70 -5.16
C ASP A 68 2.62 -3.88 -5.71
N LEU A 69 3.60 -3.63 -6.58
CA LEU A 69 4.52 -4.68 -7.07
C LEU A 69 5.30 -5.38 -5.95
N CYS A 70 5.64 -4.66 -4.88
CA CYS A 70 6.32 -5.24 -3.72
C CYS A 70 5.35 -6.08 -2.88
N VAL A 71 4.10 -5.64 -2.72
CA VAL A 71 3.05 -6.37 -1.98
C VAL A 71 2.65 -7.65 -2.75
N ASP A 72 2.52 -7.59 -4.07
CA ASP A 72 2.17 -8.74 -4.91
C ASP A 72 3.20 -9.88 -4.84
N ALA A 73 4.48 -9.54 -4.60
CA ALA A 73 5.56 -10.51 -4.43
C ALA A 73 5.53 -11.24 -3.06
N LEU A 74 4.70 -10.79 -2.11
CA LEU A 74 4.58 -11.42 -0.80
C LEU A 74 3.75 -12.71 -0.87
N VAL A 75 3.98 -13.61 0.09
CA VAL A 75 3.11 -14.79 0.26
C VAL A 75 1.69 -14.35 0.62
N TRP A 76 0.70 -15.18 0.29
CA TRP A 76 -0.71 -14.78 0.42
C TRP A 76 -1.11 -14.43 1.86
N GLN A 77 -0.53 -15.07 2.88
CA GLN A 77 -0.78 -14.76 4.29
C GLN A 77 -0.32 -13.34 4.67
N GLN A 78 0.87 -12.94 4.20
CA GLN A 78 1.41 -11.60 4.41
C GLN A 78 0.59 -10.53 3.68
N ARG A 79 0.11 -10.84 2.47
CA ARG A 79 -0.82 -9.95 1.76
C ARG A 79 -2.14 -9.80 2.52
N ALA A 80 -2.69 -10.90 3.03
CA ALA A 80 -3.91 -10.88 3.82
C ALA A 80 -3.74 -10.10 5.13
N SER A 81 -2.57 -10.22 5.80
CA SER A 81 -2.29 -9.48 7.03
C SER A 81 -2.23 -7.97 6.80
N ILE A 82 -1.53 -7.52 5.75
CA ILE A 82 -1.52 -6.11 5.33
C ILE A 82 -2.93 -5.61 5.04
N GLN A 83 -3.69 -6.35 4.22
CA GLN A 83 -5.03 -5.94 3.81
C GLN A 83 -5.99 -5.79 5.00
N THR A 84 -5.98 -6.76 5.92
CA THR A 84 -6.81 -6.72 7.13
C THR A 84 -6.38 -5.58 8.05
N HIS A 85 -5.07 -5.40 8.27
CA HIS A 85 -4.55 -4.33 9.12
C HIS A 85 -4.94 -2.95 8.57
N MET A 86 -4.71 -2.69 7.28
CA MET A 86 -5.04 -1.41 6.65
C MET A 86 -6.55 -1.13 6.68
N LYS A 87 -7.37 -2.17 6.51
CA LYS A 87 -8.83 -2.04 6.57
C LYS A 87 -9.31 -1.63 7.96
N ASN A 88 -8.83 -2.31 9.00
CA ASN A 88 -9.15 -1.96 10.40
C ASN A 88 -8.65 -0.54 10.73
N LYS A 89 -7.40 -0.22 10.37
CA LYS A 89 -6.76 1.09 10.62
C LYS A 89 -7.54 2.26 10.01
N LEU A 90 -7.92 2.16 8.74
CA LEU A 90 -8.63 3.24 8.05
C LEU A 90 -10.10 3.38 8.48
N ALA A 91 -10.72 2.29 8.90
CA ALA A 91 -12.07 2.35 9.47
C ALA A 91 -12.08 2.81 10.93
N GLY A 92 -10.92 2.81 11.61
CA GLY A 92 -10.81 3.10 13.04
C GLY A 92 -11.45 2.05 13.95
N VAL A 93 -11.69 0.84 13.44
CA VAL A 93 -12.33 -0.28 14.16
C VAL A 93 -11.65 -1.61 13.84
N GLU A 94 -11.53 -2.49 14.83
CA GLU A 94 -10.88 -3.82 14.69
C GLU A 94 -11.90 -4.95 14.49
N VAL A 95 -12.66 -4.89 13.39
CA VAL A 95 -13.76 -5.85 13.13
C VAL A 95 -13.43 -6.84 12.01
N TRP A 96 -12.44 -6.54 11.16
CA TRP A 96 -12.01 -7.47 10.13
C TRP A 96 -10.93 -8.40 10.69
N SER A 97 -11.17 -9.70 10.53
CA SER A 97 -10.27 -10.77 10.93
C SER A 97 -10.28 -11.87 9.89
N ASN A 98 -9.24 -12.71 9.89
CA ASN A 98 -9.21 -13.92 9.09
C ASN A 98 -9.54 -15.11 10.00
N PRO A 99 -10.66 -15.83 9.82
CA PRO A 99 -11.04 -16.93 10.69
C PRO A 99 -10.04 -18.11 10.66
N ARG A 100 -9.11 -18.14 9.70
CA ARG A 100 -8.06 -19.16 9.57
C ARG A 100 -6.75 -18.78 10.26
N ILE A 101 -6.65 -17.57 10.81
CA ILE A 101 -5.42 -17.03 11.41
C ILE A 101 -5.81 -16.39 12.74
N THR A 102 -5.17 -16.78 13.83
CA THR A 102 -5.41 -16.17 15.13
C THR A 102 -4.99 -14.69 15.14
N PHE A 103 -5.46 -13.93 16.14
CA PHE A 103 -5.09 -12.51 16.25
C PHE A 103 -3.58 -12.31 16.45
N GLU A 104 -2.94 -13.18 17.24
CA GLU A 104 -1.50 -13.12 17.50
C GLU A 104 -0.71 -13.40 16.21
N GLU A 105 -1.06 -14.48 15.50
CA GLU A 105 -0.46 -14.82 14.20
C GLU A 105 -0.67 -13.72 13.15
N MET A 106 -1.80 -13.02 13.17
CA MET A 106 -2.05 -11.88 12.28
C MET A 106 -1.06 -10.73 12.51
N HIS A 107 -0.75 -10.43 13.78
CA HIS A 107 0.24 -9.41 14.11
C HIS A 107 1.64 -9.83 13.67
N GLU A 108 2.03 -11.08 13.96
CA GLU A 108 3.32 -11.63 13.54
C GLU A 108 3.49 -11.60 12.03
N LEU A 109 2.49 -12.10 11.28
CA LEU A 109 2.47 -12.06 9.82
C LEU A 109 2.54 -10.63 9.27
N TYR A 110 1.99 -9.65 9.98
CA TYR A 110 2.08 -8.25 9.58
C TYR A 110 3.49 -7.68 9.79
N GLN A 111 4.15 -8.02 10.90
CA GLN A 111 5.55 -7.64 11.13
C GLN A 111 6.47 -8.31 10.11
N ASP A 112 6.26 -9.60 9.83
CA ASP A 112 7.00 -10.35 8.82
C ASP A 112 6.81 -9.76 7.42
N ALA A 113 5.59 -9.34 7.08
CA ALA A 113 5.31 -8.67 5.82
C ALA A 113 6.12 -7.36 5.69
N LYS A 114 6.20 -6.55 6.74
CA LYS A 114 7.03 -5.32 6.73
C LYS A 114 8.52 -5.64 6.57
N GLN A 115 9.01 -6.69 7.22
CA GLN A 115 10.39 -7.13 7.05
C GLN A 115 10.68 -7.60 5.62
N ALA A 116 9.75 -8.32 4.99
CA ALA A 116 9.86 -8.78 3.61
C ALA A 116 9.79 -7.62 2.60
N LEU A 117 8.98 -6.58 2.87
CA LEU A 117 8.88 -5.38 2.04
C LEU A 117 10.13 -4.51 2.09
N LEU A 118 10.74 -4.36 3.27
CA LEU A 118 11.86 -3.45 3.52
C LEU A 118 12.99 -3.52 2.46
N PRO A 119 13.57 -4.69 2.12
CA PRO A 119 14.64 -4.74 1.12
C PRO A 119 14.17 -4.36 -0.30
N ALA A 120 12.93 -4.66 -0.66
CA ALA A 120 12.38 -4.28 -1.96
C ALA A 120 12.13 -2.76 -2.03
N LEU A 121 11.58 -2.17 -0.98
CA LEU A 121 11.31 -0.73 -0.91
C LEU A 121 12.61 0.10 -0.82
N ARG A 122 13.63 -0.37 -0.09
CA ARG A 122 14.95 0.25 -0.06
C ARG A 122 15.62 0.26 -1.44
N ARG A 123 15.62 -0.86 -2.17
CA ARG A 123 16.19 -0.93 -3.53
C ARG A 123 15.52 0.05 -4.50
N ARG A 124 14.26 0.39 -4.26
CA ARG A 124 13.49 1.36 -5.05
C ARG A 124 13.61 2.80 -4.53
N GLY A 125 14.44 3.05 -3.51
CA GLY A 125 14.67 4.39 -2.94
C GLY A 125 13.49 4.95 -2.15
N MET A 126 12.52 4.11 -1.76
CA MET A 126 11.30 4.55 -1.04
C MET A 126 11.48 4.60 0.47
N ILE A 127 12.56 4.02 1.00
CA ILE A 127 12.90 4.06 2.42
C ILE A 127 14.23 4.80 2.58
N LYS A 128 14.22 5.84 3.41
CA LYS A 128 15.42 6.56 3.82
C LYS A 128 16.01 5.84 5.03
N SER A 129 17.23 5.34 4.93
CA SER A 129 17.96 4.87 6.10
C SER A 129 18.51 6.07 6.87
N VAL A 130 18.24 6.17 8.16
CA VAL A 130 18.99 7.05 9.05
C VAL A 130 20.41 6.50 9.11
N VAL A 131 21.32 7.07 8.31
CA VAL A 131 22.74 6.81 8.47
C VAL A 131 23.15 7.59 9.71
N VAL A 132 23.24 6.90 10.85
CA VAL A 132 23.89 7.44 12.04
C VAL A 132 25.39 7.46 11.71
N GLY A 133 25.89 8.65 11.35
CA GLY A 133 27.32 8.93 11.20
C GLY A 133 27.97 9.28 12.52
#